data_AF-A0A1F1CJF3-F1
#
_entry.id   AF-A0A1F1CJF3-F1
#
_cell.length_a   1.000
_cell.length_b   1.000
_cell.length_c   1.000
_cell.angle_alpha   90.00
_cell.angle_beta   90.00
_cell.angle_gamma   90.00
#
_symmetry.space_group_name_H-M   'P 1'
#
loop_
_entity.id
_entity.type
_entity.pdbx_description
1 polymer ?
#
loop_
_entity_poly.entity_id
_entity_poly.type
_entity_poly.pdbx_seq_one_letter_code
_entity_poly.pdbx_strand_id
1 'polypeptide(L)'
;MTYSKEIVREWLDQVAERAKEYPEWVDVFERCYTDTLDNTVEILEDGSTFVLTGDIPAMWLRDSTAQLRPYLHVAKRDPQLRQTIAGLVKRQMTLILKDPYANSFNIEENWKGHHETDHTDLNGWIWERKYEVDSLCYPLQLAYLLWKETGETSQFDETFVTATKEILHLWTVEQDHKNSPYRFVRDTDRKEDTLVNDGFGPDFAVTGMTWSAFRPSDDCCQYSYLIPSNMFAVVVLGYVQEIFAELNLADSERIIADAKRLQAEIQEGIENYAYTTNSKGEKIYAFEVDGLGNASIMDDPNVPSLLAAPYLGYCEIDDEVYQATRRTILSSENPYFYEGKYASGLGSSHTFYRYIWPIALSIQGLTTTDKAEKKFLLDQLVACDGGTGVMHESFHVDDPTKYSREWFSWANMMFCELVLDYLDIR
;
A
#
# COMPACT_ATOMS: atom_id res chain seq x y z
N MET A 1 -7.70 13.84 21.66
CA MET A 1 -8.31 12.52 21.96
C MET A 1 -8.69 11.89 20.63
N THR A 2 -8.19 10.69 20.34
CA THR A 2 -8.23 10.01 19.03
C THR A 2 -9.42 9.06 18.86
N TYR A 3 -9.92 8.44 19.92
CA TYR A 3 -11.05 7.48 19.85
C TYR A 3 -11.72 7.28 21.22
N SER A 4 -12.88 6.61 21.24
CA SER A 4 -13.58 6.16 22.44
C SER A 4 -13.11 4.78 22.88
N LYS A 5 -12.38 4.72 24.01
CA LYS A 5 -11.91 3.45 24.59
C LYS A 5 -13.03 2.47 24.91
N GLU A 6 -14.19 2.98 25.32
CA GLU A 6 -15.37 2.15 25.64
C GLU A 6 -15.92 1.47 24.38
N ILE A 7 -16.16 2.23 23.31
CA ILE A 7 -16.74 1.70 22.06
C ILE A 7 -15.77 0.72 21.39
N VAL A 8 -14.48 1.06 21.36
CA VAL A 8 -13.45 0.18 20.78
C VAL A 8 -13.32 -1.10 21.58
N ARG A 9 -13.30 -1.04 22.93
CA ARG A 9 -13.23 -2.26 23.74
C ARG A 9 -14.46 -3.15 23.54
N GLU A 10 -15.66 -2.58 23.50
CA GLU A 10 -16.88 -3.36 23.25
C GLU A 10 -16.84 -4.02 21.86
N TRP A 11 -16.33 -3.32 20.84
CA TRP A 11 -16.16 -3.91 19.51
C TRP A 11 -15.13 -5.04 19.52
N LEU A 12 -13.99 -4.87 20.20
CA LEU A 12 -12.98 -5.93 20.38
C LEU A 12 -13.56 -7.14 21.11
N ASP A 13 -14.38 -6.95 22.15
CA ASP A 13 -15.07 -8.04 22.85
C ASP A 13 -15.98 -8.85 21.91
N GLN A 14 -16.65 -8.17 20.96
CA GLN A 14 -17.48 -8.83 19.94
C GLN A 14 -16.64 -9.60 18.92
N VAL A 15 -15.47 -9.08 18.53
CA VAL A 15 -14.53 -9.80 17.65
C VAL A 15 -13.98 -11.03 18.37
N ALA A 16 -13.56 -10.88 19.63
CA ALA A 16 -13.03 -11.96 20.46
C ALA A 16 -14.06 -13.09 20.66
N GLU A 17 -15.34 -12.77 20.91
CA GLU A 17 -16.39 -13.81 21.01
C GLU A 17 -16.62 -14.55 19.68
N ARG A 18 -16.51 -13.86 18.53
CA ARG A 18 -16.57 -14.52 17.21
C ARG A 18 -15.35 -15.40 16.95
N ALA A 19 -14.19 -15.01 17.45
CA ALA A 19 -12.93 -15.73 17.33
C ALA A 19 -12.61 -16.63 18.52
N LYS A 20 -13.59 -16.98 19.38
CA LYS A 20 -13.35 -17.71 20.64
C LYS A 20 -12.71 -19.09 20.48
N GLU A 21 -12.82 -19.71 19.30
CA GLU A 21 -12.17 -20.98 18.98
C GLU A 21 -10.67 -20.80 18.63
N TYR A 22 -10.22 -19.55 18.49
CA TYR A 22 -8.89 -19.15 18.05
C TYR A 22 -8.24 -18.17 19.05
N PRO A 23 -8.01 -18.59 20.31
CA PRO A 23 -7.49 -17.69 21.34
C PRO A 23 -6.11 -17.10 21.02
N GLU A 24 -5.27 -17.84 20.27
CA GLU A 24 -3.96 -17.35 19.80
C GLU A 24 -4.12 -16.17 18.82
N TRP A 25 -5.12 -16.22 17.94
CA TRP A 25 -5.39 -15.13 17.02
C TRP A 25 -5.94 -13.91 17.77
N VAL A 26 -6.81 -14.11 18.77
CA VAL A 26 -7.35 -13.01 19.58
C VAL A 26 -6.24 -12.27 20.33
N ASP A 27 -5.28 -13.00 20.91
CA ASP A 27 -4.15 -12.40 21.63
C ASP A 27 -3.32 -11.48 20.73
N VAL A 28 -2.95 -11.97 19.54
CA VAL A 28 -2.18 -11.19 18.55
C VAL A 28 -3.04 -10.05 17.98
N PHE A 29 -4.31 -10.30 17.67
CA PHE A 29 -5.22 -9.30 17.11
C PHE A 29 -5.40 -8.11 18.06
N GLU A 30 -5.72 -8.34 19.34
CA GLU A 30 -5.91 -7.27 20.30
C GLU A 30 -4.62 -6.48 20.53
N ARG A 31 -3.46 -7.16 20.55
CA ARG A 31 -2.14 -6.51 20.67
C ARG A 31 -1.86 -5.62 19.46
N CYS A 32 -1.93 -6.15 18.25
CA CYS A 32 -1.71 -5.42 16.99
C CYS A 32 -2.67 -4.23 16.83
N TYR A 33 -3.96 -4.44 17.10
CA TYR A 33 -5.02 -3.47 16.91
C TYR A 33 -4.97 -2.34 17.95
N THR A 34 -4.63 -2.64 19.20
CA THR A 34 -4.54 -1.63 20.25
C THR A 34 -3.25 -0.81 20.11
N ASP A 35 -2.13 -1.49 19.85
CA ASP A 35 -0.82 -0.86 19.71
C ASP A 35 -0.78 0.20 18.60
N THR A 36 -1.29 -0.13 17.40
CA THR A 36 -1.38 0.85 16.31
C THR A 36 -2.18 2.08 16.73
N LEU A 37 -3.36 1.89 17.33
CA LEU A 37 -4.24 3.00 17.69
C LEU A 37 -3.70 3.89 18.81
N ASP A 38 -3.02 3.31 19.79
CA ASP A 38 -2.50 4.03 20.97
C ASP A 38 -1.13 4.66 20.72
N ASN A 39 -0.28 4.05 19.88
CA ASN A 39 1.13 4.42 19.78
C ASN A 39 1.54 5.05 18.44
N THR A 40 0.75 4.93 17.37
CA THR A 40 1.09 5.57 16.08
C THR A 40 0.28 6.81 15.75
N VAL A 41 -0.88 7.02 16.39
CA VAL A 41 -1.85 8.04 15.98
C VAL A 41 -1.79 9.28 16.87
N GLU A 42 -1.47 10.43 16.28
CA GLU A 42 -1.43 11.73 16.96
C GLU A 42 -2.36 12.75 16.30
N ILE A 43 -3.06 13.56 17.12
CA ILE A 43 -3.82 14.72 16.63
C ILE A 43 -2.95 15.96 16.75
N LEU A 44 -2.73 16.65 15.63
CA LEU A 44 -1.90 17.84 15.55
C LEU A 44 -2.64 19.09 16.02
N GLU A 45 -1.91 20.20 16.14
CA GLU A 45 -2.47 21.50 16.60
C GLU A 45 -3.61 22.01 15.71
N ASP A 46 -3.56 21.72 14.41
CA ASP A 46 -4.60 22.09 13.44
C ASP A 46 -5.82 21.14 13.44
N GLY A 47 -5.80 20.10 14.29
CA GLY A 47 -6.84 19.08 14.40
C GLY A 47 -6.75 17.96 13.36
N SER A 48 -5.78 18.00 12.45
CA SER A 48 -5.50 16.88 11.53
C SER A 48 -4.80 15.73 12.26
N THR A 49 -4.69 14.58 11.60
CA THR A 49 -4.10 13.35 12.20
C THR A 49 -2.80 13.00 11.51
N PHE A 50 -1.76 12.75 12.31
CA PHE A 50 -0.48 12.22 11.86
C PHE A 50 -0.33 10.78 12.33
N VAL A 51 0.20 9.91 11.47
CA VAL A 51 0.36 8.49 11.77
C VAL A 51 1.81 8.09 11.54
N LEU A 52 2.49 7.66 12.59
CA LEU A 52 3.85 7.11 12.49
C LEU A 52 3.78 5.70 11.87
N THR A 53 4.76 5.30 11.06
CA THR A 53 4.77 3.96 10.44
C THR A 53 5.12 2.82 11.42
N GLY A 54 5.60 3.19 12.60
CA GLY A 54 6.10 2.30 13.63
C GLY A 54 7.41 2.84 14.17
N ASP A 55 8.46 2.03 14.12
CA ASP A 55 9.80 2.39 14.59
C ASP A 55 10.49 3.55 13.83
N ILE A 56 9.91 4.03 12.73
CA ILE A 56 10.38 5.19 11.97
C ILE A 56 9.51 6.42 12.29
N PRO A 57 10.09 7.54 12.76
CA PRO A 57 9.34 8.71 13.22
C PRO A 57 8.91 9.64 12.08
N ALA A 58 8.32 9.07 11.03
CA ALA A 58 7.74 9.79 9.89
C ALA A 58 6.46 9.09 9.42
N MET A 59 5.70 9.74 8.54
CA MET A 59 4.46 9.22 7.99
C MET A 59 4.62 8.94 6.49
N TRP A 60 4.47 7.68 6.11
CA TRP A 60 4.26 7.29 4.71
C TRP A 60 2.78 7.43 4.36
N LEU A 61 2.50 7.91 3.14
CA LEU A 61 1.12 7.96 2.64
C LEU A 61 0.51 6.56 2.53
N ARG A 62 1.32 5.57 2.12
CA ARG A 62 0.97 4.15 2.06
C ARG A 62 0.61 3.57 3.43
N ASP A 63 1.59 3.54 4.33
CA ASP A 63 1.46 2.90 5.63
C ASP A 63 0.32 3.53 6.42
N SER A 64 0.22 4.85 6.46
CA SER A 64 -0.84 5.53 7.21
C SER A 64 -2.25 5.14 6.77
N THR A 65 -2.48 4.96 5.46
CA THR A 65 -3.77 4.43 4.97
C THR A 65 -3.97 2.97 5.39
N ALA A 66 -2.98 2.11 5.16
CA ALA A 66 -3.10 0.69 5.46
C ALA A 66 -3.27 0.41 6.97
N GLN A 67 -2.60 1.20 7.81
CA GLN A 67 -2.73 1.16 9.27
C GLN A 67 -4.16 1.52 9.69
N LEU A 68 -4.76 2.56 9.10
CA LEU A 68 -6.07 3.07 9.56
C LEU A 68 -7.28 2.38 8.91
N ARG A 69 -7.09 1.66 7.80
CA ARG A 69 -8.16 0.97 7.06
C ARG A 69 -8.99 0.01 7.95
N PRO A 70 -8.42 -0.87 8.80
CA PRO A 70 -9.23 -1.81 9.58
C PRO A 70 -10.09 -1.14 10.66
N TYR A 71 -9.76 0.09 11.05
CA TYR A 71 -10.55 0.85 12.02
C TYR A 71 -11.86 1.39 11.43
N LEU A 72 -12.05 1.33 10.10
CA LEU A 72 -13.30 1.74 9.45
C LEU A 72 -14.51 0.96 9.98
N HIS A 73 -14.35 -0.33 10.33
CA HIS A 73 -15.45 -1.13 10.88
C HIS A 73 -15.97 -0.57 12.20
N VAL A 74 -15.09 -0.16 13.11
CA VAL A 74 -15.49 0.42 14.42
C VAL A 74 -15.80 1.91 14.32
N ALA A 75 -15.24 2.64 13.34
CA ALA A 75 -15.58 4.03 13.04
C ALA A 75 -17.06 4.22 12.61
N LYS A 76 -17.73 3.14 12.16
CA LYS A 76 -19.20 3.10 12.00
C LYS A 76 -19.95 3.40 13.31
N ARG A 77 -19.33 3.09 14.45
CA ARG A 77 -19.90 3.22 15.80
C ARG A 77 -19.26 4.34 16.61
N ASP A 78 -17.98 4.62 16.39
CA ASP A 78 -17.21 5.63 17.09
C ASP A 78 -17.05 6.91 16.24
N PRO A 79 -17.83 7.98 16.50
CA PRO A 79 -17.72 9.21 15.75
C PRO A 79 -16.38 9.93 15.94
N GLN A 80 -15.70 9.72 17.07
CA GLN A 80 -14.42 10.34 17.35
C GLN A 80 -13.33 9.72 16.48
N LEU A 81 -13.28 8.39 16.42
CA LEU A 81 -12.36 7.68 15.52
C LEU A 81 -12.67 8.00 14.05
N ARG A 82 -13.95 8.12 13.68
CA ARG A 82 -14.35 8.58 12.34
C ARG A 82 -13.75 9.95 12.00
N GLN A 83 -13.78 10.91 12.94
CA GLN A 83 -13.14 12.22 12.73
C GLN A 83 -11.62 12.14 12.67
N THR A 84 -10.99 11.24 13.43
CA THR A 84 -9.55 11.00 13.35
C THR A 84 -9.15 10.47 11.97
N ILE A 85 -9.89 9.51 11.41
CA ILE A 85 -9.61 9.01 10.04
C ILE A 85 -9.85 10.11 8.99
N ALA A 86 -10.91 10.92 9.14
CA ALA A 86 -11.13 12.09 8.27
C ALA A 86 -9.97 13.12 8.38
N GLY A 87 -9.46 13.33 9.59
CA GLY A 87 -8.30 14.18 9.86
C GLY A 87 -7.02 13.65 9.25
N LEU A 88 -6.87 12.33 9.11
CA LEU A 88 -5.74 11.71 8.41
C LEU A 88 -5.81 11.99 6.91
N VAL A 89 -6.98 11.81 6.28
CA VAL A 89 -7.16 12.12 4.85
C VAL A 89 -6.81 13.60 4.58
N LYS A 90 -7.26 14.52 5.44
CA LYS A 90 -6.91 15.95 5.34
C LYS A 90 -5.41 16.19 5.44
N ARG A 91 -4.72 15.51 6.36
CA ARG A 91 -3.27 15.59 6.50
C ARG A 91 -2.56 15.06 5.26
N GLN A 92 -2.96 13.90 4.75
CA GLN A 92 -2.39 13.28 3.54
C GLN A 92 -2.54 14.21 2.33
N MET A 93 -3.73 14.76 2.08
CA MET A 93 -3.97 15.68 0.97
C MET A 93 -3.18 16.98 1.13
N THR A 94 -3.03 17.49 2.35
CA THR A 94 -2.19 18.66 2.63
C THR A 94 -0.72 18.38 2.30
N LEU A 95 -0.23 17.18 2.58
CA LEU A 95 1.16 16.79 2.30
C LEU A 95 1.43 16.52 0.82
N ILE A 96 0.46 15.96 0.10
CA ILE A 96 0.54 15.86 -1.37
C ILE A 96 0.72 17.25 -1.99
N LEU A 97 0.07 18.28 -1.44
CA LEU A 97 0.29 19.67 -1.89
C LEU A 97 1.64 20.28 -1.44
N LYS A 98 2.32 19.69 -0.45
CA LYS A 98 3.70 20.07 -0.13
C LYS A 98 4.66 19.51 -1.16
N ASP A 99 4.48 18.24 -1.52
CA ASP A 99 5.21 17.59 -2.60
C ASP A 99 4.52 16.31 -3.07
N PRO A 100 3.95 16.27 -4.28
CA PRO A 100 3.26 15.08 -4.77
C PRO A 100 4.22 13.96 -5.21
N TYR A 101 5.54 14.19 -5.23
CA TYR A 101 6.54 13.16 -5.52
C TYR A 101 7.11 12.46 -4.28
N ALA A 102 6.76 12.90 -3.07
CA ALA A 102 7.29 12.32 -1.84
C ALA A 102 6.44 11.15 -1.33
N ASN A 103 7.10 10.04 -0.95
CA ASN A 103 6.47 8.90 -0.26
C ASN A 103 6.25 9.19 1.23
N SER A 104 7.17 9.94 1.87
CA SER A 104 7.22 10.09 3.32
C SER A 104 7.42 11.53 3.82
N PHE A 105 6.73 11.87 4.90
CA PHE A 105 6.68 13.22 5.43
C PHE A 105 6.95 13.31 6.93
N ASN A 106 7.59 14.41 7.32
CA ASN A 106 7.79 14.85 8.68
C ASN A 106 6.49 15.36 9.31
N ILE A 107 6.40 15.28 10.64
CA ILE A 107 5.26 15.80 11.41
C ILE A 107 5.09 17.32 11.23
N GLU A 108 6.20 18.05 11.09
CA GLU A 108 6.30 19.49 10.88
C GLU A 108 7.46 19.79 9.90
N GLU A 109 7.67 21.05 9.54
CA GLU A 109 8.81 21.45 8.70
C GLU A 109 10.14 21.46 9.48
N ASN A 110 10.75 20.29 9.67
CA ASN A 110 11.90 20.12 10.56
C ASN A 110 13.17 19.52 9.91
N TRP A 111 13.14 19.24 8.60
CA TRP A 111 14.30 18.70 7.86
C TRP A 111 14.87 17.38 8.41
N LYS A 112 14.09 16.62 9.18
CA LYS A 112 14.47 15.23 9.50
C LYS A 112 14.38 14.36 8.24
N GLY A 113 15.09 13.25 8.24
CA GLY A 113 15.11 12.29 7.14
C GLY A 113 16.39 12.37 6.30
N HIS A 114 16.24 12.18 4.99
CA HIS A 114 17.33 11.77 4.08
C HIS A 114 18.00 12.93 3.31
N HIS A 115 17.76 14.18 3.69
CA HIS A 115 18.22 15.36 2.94
C HIS A 115 19.76 15.48 2.79
N GLU A 116 20.54 14.84 3.66
CA GLU A 116 22.02 14.87 3.57
C GLU A 116 22.55 14.01 2.41
N THR A 117 21.81 12.96 2.02
CA THR A 117 22.23 12.01 0.99
C THR A 117 21.46 12.14 -0.32
N ASP A 118 20.29 12.80 -0.28
CA ASP A 118 19.35 12.84 -1.39
C ASP A 118 19.51 14.10 -2.23
N HIS A 119 19.93 13.90 -3.48
CA HIS A 119 20.04 14.93 -4.51
C HIS A 119 18.75 14.98 -5.32
N THR A 120 17.80 15.76 -4.82
CA THR A 120 16.50 16.05 -5.44
C THR A 120 15.96 17.38 -4.89
N ASP A 121 14.88 17.93 -5.45
CA ASP A 121 14.25 19.12 -4.86
C ASP A 121 13.63 18.76 -3.51
N LEU A 122 14.04 19.43 -2.43
CA LEU A 122 13.60 19.13 -1.08
C LEU A 122 13.07 20.37 -0.35
N ASN A 123 12.20 20.12 0.62
CA ASN A 123 11.77 21.08 1.64
C ASN A 123 11.65 20.36 2.99
N GLY A 124 11.52 21.11 4.09
CA GLY A 124 11.62 20.55 5.44
C GLY A 124 10.48 19.61 5.85
N TRP A 125 9.40 19.51 5.08
CA TRP A 125 8.30 18.56 5.31
C TRP A 125 8.63 17.15 4.83
N ILE A 126 9.63 16.98 3.97
CA ILE A 126 9.94 15.72 3.33
C ILE A 126 10.88 14.92 4.22
N TRP A 127 10.47 13.72 4.63
CA TRP A 127 11.37 12.75 5.25
C TRP A 127 12.19 12.02 4.17
N GLU A 128 11.49 11.54 3.15
CA GLU A 128 12.06 10.88 1.98
C GLU A 128 11.23 11.22 0.73
N ARG A 129 11.91 11.35 -0.41
CA ARG A 129 11.30 11.80 -1.68
C ARG A 129 11.37 10.74 -2.78
N LYS A 130 11.19 9.47 -2.43
CA LYS A 130 11.11 8.39 -3.40
C LYS A 130 9.72 8.40 -4.04
N TYR A 131 9.67 8.67 -5.34
CA TYR A 131 8.37 8.75 -6.02
C TYR A 131 7.80 7.36 -6.31
N GLU A 132 6.65 7.12 -5.71
CA GLU A 132 5.93 5.85 -5.76
C GLU A 132 4.49 6.13 -6.18
N VAL A 133 4.06 5.54 -7.30
CA VAL A 133 2.70 5.75 -7.82
C VAL A 133 1.63 5.41 -6.76
N ASP A 134 1.85 4.36 -5.97
CA ASP A 134 0.91 3.93 -4.94
C ASP A 134 0.79 4.92 -3.77
N SER A 135 1.83 5.68 -3.46
CA SER A 135 1.78 6.73 -2.42
C SER A 135 0.67 7.76 -2.68
N LEU A 136 0.33 7.99 -3.96
CA LEU A 136 -0.79 8.85 -4.35
C LEU A 136 -2.12 8.09 -4.47
N CYS A 137 -2.10 6.76 -4.61
CA CYS A 137 -3.29 5.94 -4.61
C CYS A 137 -3.90 5.80 -3.21
N TYR A 138 -3.05 5.59 -2.20
CA TYR A 138 -3.47 5.28 -0.84
C TYR A 138 -4.35 6.37 -0.18
N PRO A 139 -4.04 7.68 -0.29
CA PRO A 139 -4.92 8.72 0.24
C PRO A 139 -6.28 8.80 -0.47
N LEU A 140 -6.32 8.57 -1.78
CA LEU A 140 -7.57 8.50 -2.55
C LEU A 140 -8.43 7.30 -2.12
N GLN A 141 -7.80 6.14 -1.91
CA GLN A 141 -8.46 4.94 -1.39
C GLN A 141 -9.03 5.19 0.01
N LEU A 142 -8.25 5.75 0.93
CA LEU A 142 -8.73 6.01 2.30
C LEU A 142 -9.93 6.95 2.31
N ALA A 143 -9.86 8.02 1.51
CA ALA A 143 -10.97 8.98 1.39
C ALA A 143 -12.25 8.31 0.89
N TYR A 144 -12.14 7.43 -0.11
CA TYR A 144 -13.25 6.67 -0.67
C TYR A 144 -13.82 5.64 0.33
N LEU A 145 -12.95 4.82 0.94
CA LEU A 145 -13.38 3.78 1.88
C LEU A 145 -14.00 4.39 3.14
N LEU A 146 -13.46 5.50 3.67
CA LEU A 146 -14.07 6.22 4.78
C LEU A 146 -15.50 6.67 4.46
N TRP A 147 -15.70 7.20 3.26
CA TRP A 147 -17.01 7.62 2.79
C TRP A 147 -17.96 6.44 2.62
N LYS A 148 -17.55 5.37 1.96
CA LYS A 148 -18.41 4.20 1.73
C LYS A 148 -18.75 3.45 3.01
N GLU A 149 -17.81 3.30 3.93
CA GLU A 149 -18.03 2.56 5.17
C GLU A 149 -18.84 3.34 6.21
N THR A 150 -18.68 4.67 6.27
CA THR A 150 -19.21 5.47 7.39
C THR A 150 -20.12 6.63 7.00
N GLY A 151 -20.19 6.97 5.70
CA GLY A 151 -20.91 8.13 5.19
C GLY A 151 -20.25 9.48 5.51
N GLU A 152 -19.02 9.50 6.03
CA GLU A 152 -18.27 10.73 6.29
C GLU A 152 -17.84 11.40 4.98
N THR A 153 -18.00 12.74 4.93
CA THR A 153 -17.72 13.54 3.72
C THR A 153 -16.91 14.79 4.01
N SER A 154 -16.61 15.11 5.27
CA SER A 154 -15.85 16.31 5.64
C SER A 154 -14.39 16.29 5.18
N GLN A 155 -13.86 15.15 4.77
CA GLN A 155 -12.55 14.99 4.14
C GLN A 155 -12.50 15.49 2.69
N PHE A 156 -13.65 15.67 2.03
CA PHE A 156 -13.74 16.15 0.65
C PHE A 156 -13.83 17.68 0.61
N ASP A 157 -12.81 18.34 1.15
CA ASP A 157 -12.68 19.79 1.19
C ASP A 157 -11.92 20.36 -0.02
N GLU A 158 -11.65 21.67 -0.01
CA GLU A 158 -10.88 22.33 -1.08
C GLU A 158 -9.46 21.78 -1.23
N THR A 159 -8.85 21.32 -0.13
CA THR A 159 -7.52 20.69 -0.14
C THR A 159 -7.57 19.37 -0.88
N PHE A 160 -8.59 18.53 -0.61
CA PHE A 160 -8.80 17.28 -1.34
C PHE A 160 -8.99 17.52 -2.84
N VAL A 161 -9.80 18.50 -3.22
CA VAL A 161 -10.02 18.85 -4.64
C VAL A 161 -8.72 19.28 -5.31
N THR A 162 -7.93 20.12 -4.63
CA THR A 162 -6.66 20.62 -5.18
C THR A 162 -5.63 19.51 -5.28
N ALA A 163 -5.48 18.68 -4.25
CA ALA A 163 -4.56 17.53 -4.27
C ALA A 163 -4.94 16.52 -5.36
N THR A 164 -6.24 16.26 -5.56
CA THR A 164 -6.71 15.38 -6.66
C THR A 164 -6.27 15.92 -8.02
N LYS A 165 -6.35 17.23 -8.26
CA LYS A 165 -5.87 17.83 -9.51
C LYS A 165 -4.37 17.66 -9.69
N GLU A 166 -3.58 17.83 -8.62
CA GLU A 166 -2.14 17.61 -8.66
C GLU A 166 -1.79 16.14 -8.96
N ILE A 167 -2.50 15.18 -8.37
CA ILE A 167 -2.34 13.75 -8.67
C ILE A 167 -2.61 13.46 -10.15
N LEU A 168 -3.75 13.93 -10.68
CA LEU A 168 -4.10 13.74 -12.09
C LEU A 168 -3.08 14.40 -13.03
N HIS A 169 -2.62 15.60 -12.66
CA HIS A 169 -1.60 16.31 -13.42
C HIS A 169 -0.28 15.54 -13.45
N LEU A 170 0.22 15.13 -12.28
CA LEU A 170 1.45 14.39 -12.13
C LEU A 170 1.39 13.08 -12.91
N TRP A 171 0.37 12.24 -12.70
CA TRP A 171 0.27 10.97 -13.41
C TRP A 171 0.14 11.13 -14.92
N THR A 172 -0.46 12.22 -15.41
CA THR A 172 -0.49 12.56 -16.84
C THR A 172 0.90 12.96 -17.35
N VAL A 173 1.66 13.77 -16.60
CA VAL A 173 3.05 14.11 -16.94
C VAL A 173 3.90 12.84 -17.03
N GLU A 174 3.71 11.93 -16.08
CA GLU A 174 4.46 10.68 -15.96
C GLU A 174 4.04 9.58 -16.93
N GLN A 175 3.05 9.82 -17.81
CA GLN A 175 2.84 8.96 -18.99
C GLN A 175 4.01 9.09 -19.99
N ASP A 176 4.74 10.20 -19.98
CA ASP A 176 6.03 10.36 -20.67
C ASP A 176 7.06 11.07 -19.76
N HIS A 177 7.78 10.27 -18.98
CA HIS A 177 8.78 10.73 -18.00
C HIS A 177 9.92 11.57 -18.62
N LYS A 178 10.07 11.63 -19.95
CA LYS A 178 11.00 12.58 -20.61
C LYS A 178 10.66 14.04 -20.28
N ASN A 179 9.39 14.31 -19.94
CA ASN A 179 8.89 15.62 -19.56
C ASN A 179 8.85 15.84 -18.04
N SER A 180 9.23 14.83 -17.26
CA SER A 180 9.15 14.89 -15.81
C SER A 180 10.16 15.88 -15.22
N PRO A 181 9.75 16.70 -14.23
CA PRO A 181 10.67 17.48 -13.42
C PRO A 181 11.42 16.64 -12.38
N TYR A 182 10.97 15.42 -12.08
CA TYR A 182 11.50 14.61 -10.99
C TYR A 182 12.84 13.98 -11.35
N ARG A 183 13.84 14.17 -10.49
CA ARG A 183 15.12 13.45 -10.51
C ARG A 183 15.47 13.03 -9.09
N PHE A 184 16.12 11.89 -8.94
CA PHE A 184 16.51 11.39 -7.62
C PHE A 184 17.82 10.61 -7.67
N VAL A 185 18.86 11.14 -7.02
CA VAL A 185 20.10 10.41 -6.76
C VAL A 185 20.35 10.40 -5.26
N ARG A 186 20.64 9.23 -4.69
CA ARG A 186 21.10 9.10 -3.31
C ARG A 186 22.58 8.73 -3.27
N ASP A 187 23.32 9.35 -2.35
CA ASP A 187 24.69 8.95 -2.00
C ASP A 187 24.66 7.64 -1.20
N THR A 188 24.73 6.51 -1.90
CA THR A 188 24.65 5.17 -1.30
C THR A 188 25.33 4.12 -2.19
N ASP A 189 25.86 3.06 -1.56
CA ASP A 189 26.37 1.87 -2.27
C ASP A 189 25.25 0.84 -2.57
N ARG A 190 24.06 1.01 -1.97
CA ARG A 190 22.88 0.17 -2.22
C ARG A 190 22.14 0.70 -3.44
N LYS A 191 22.36 0.08 -4.59
CA LYS A 191 21.79 0.50 -5.89
C LYS A 191 20.25 0.59 -5.87
N GLU A 192 19.59 -0.21 -5.04
CA GLU A 192 18.14 -0.22 -4.88
C GLU A 192 17.60 1.10 -4.28
N ASP A 193 18.45 1.89 -3.63
CA ASP A 193 18.07 3.15 -2.97
C ASP A 193 18.30 4.39 -3.84
N THR A 194 18.66 4.24 -5.11
CA THR A 194 18.94 5.37 -6.02
C THR A 194 18.48 5.06 -7.44
N LEU A 195 18.31 6.08 -8.27
CA LEU A 195 17.96 5.88 -9.68
C LEU A 195 19.19 5.88 -10.57
N VAL A 196 19.18 4.98 -11.55
CA VAL A 196 20.17 4.93 -12.64
C VAL A 196 20.08 6.17 -13.52
N ASN A 197 21.05 6.32 -14.44
CA ASN A 197 21.09 7.43 -15.41
C ASN A 197 21.02 8.82 -14.75
N ASP A 198 21.84 9.02 -13.71
CA ASP A 198 21.97 10.29 -12.99
C ASP A 198 20.62 10.83 -12.48
N GLY A 199 19.83 9.94 -11.90
CA GLY A 199 18.56 10.30 -11.28
C GLY A 199 17.35 10.27 -12.19
N PHE A 200 17.50 9.84 -13.44
CA PHE A 200 16.39 9.75 -14.41
C PHE A 200 15.67 8.40 -14.39
N GLY A 201 16.34 7.33 -13.96
CA GLY A 201 15.80 5.97 -14.06
C GLY A 201 16.09 5.28 -15.41
N PRO A 202 15.62 4.03 -15.56
CA PRO A 202 15.93 3.19 -16.72
C PRO A 202 15.25 3.68 -18.01
N ASP A 203 15.71 3.19 -19.16
CA ASP A 203 15.10 3.48 -20.45
C ASP A 203 13.66 2.93 -20.52
N PHE A 204 12.77 3.64 -21.20
CA PHE A 204 11.37 3.25 -21.40
C PHE A 204 10.81 3.79 -22.73
N ALA A 205 9.72 3.19 -23.21
CA ALA A 205 8.85 3.76 -24.24
C ALA A 205 7.48 4.14 -23.65
N VAL A 206 6.81 5.13 -24.23
CA VAL A 206 5.47 5.55 -23.79
C VAL A 206 4.47 4.39 -24.01
N THR A 207 3.77 4.01 -22.95
CA THR A 207 2.80 2.88 -22.97
C THR A 207 1.35 3.29 -22.73
N GLY A 208 1.12 4.49 -22.18
CA GLY A 208 -0.19 4.91 -21.64
C GLY A 208 -0.30 4.72 -20.12
N MET A 209 0.46 3.78 -19.55
CA MET A 209 0.66 3.67 -18.09
C MET A 209 1.46 4.85 -17.55
N THR A 210 1.37 5.08 -16.25
CA THR A 210 2.13 6.12 -15.54
C THR A 210 3.41 5.53 -14.94
N TRP A 211 4.52 6.25 -15.11
CA TRP A 211 5.87 5.87 -14.68
C TRP A 211 6.00 5.91 -13.14
N SER A 212 6.78 5.01 -12.54
CA SER A 212 7.16 5.03 -11.12
C SER A 212 8.67 4.94 -10.96
N ALA A 213 9.23 5.68 -9.99
CA ALA A 213 10.65 5.63 -9.67
C ALA A 213 10.98 4.43 -8.76
N PHE A 214 10.16 4.27 -7.72
CA PHE A 214 10.32 3.25 -6.70
C PHE A 214 9.04 2.40 -6.59
N ARG A 215 9.22 1.23 -5.98
CA ARG A 215 8.17 0.27 -5.64
C ARG A 215 7.55 0.60 -4.28
N PRO A 216 6.44 -0.02 -3.90
CA PRO A 216 5.90 0.04 -2.53
C PRO A 216 6.84 -0.52 -1.45
N SER A 217 7.96 -1.14 -1.84
CA SER A 217 9.05 -1.58 -0.95
C SER A 217 10.12 -0.52 -0.71
N ASP A 218 9.93 0.70 -1.24
CA ASP A 218 10.91 1.80 -1.27
C ASP A 218 12.21 1.46 -2.06
N ASP A 219 12.28 0.32 -2.74
CA ASP A 219 13.39 -0.04 -3.64
C ASP A 219 13.07 0.39 -5.10
N CYS A 220 14.08 0.78 -5.86
CA CYS A 220 13.90 1.32 -7.20
C CYS A 220 13.28 0.30 -8.17
N CYS A 221 12.41 0.80 -9.06
CA CYS A 221 11.86 0.00 -10.13
C CYS A 221 12.98 -0.48 -11.07
N GLN A 222 12.93 -1.75 -11.47
CA GLN A 222 13.83 -2.25 -12.51
C GLN A 222 13.38 -1.77 -13.89
N TYR A 223 12.06 -1.82 -14.13
CA TYR A 223 11.41 -1.18 -15.28
C TYR A 223 10.27 -0.31 -14.78
N SER A 224 10.08 0.84 -15.40
CA SER A 224 9.36 1.94 -14.76
C SER A 224 7.84 1.83 -14.77
N TYR A 225 7.25 0.93 -15.55
CA TYR A 225 5.81 0.67 -15.48
C TYR A 225 5.56 -0.51 -14.54
N LEU A 226 5.42 -0.17 -13.26
CA LEU A 226 5.07 -1.10 -12.21
C LEU A 226 3.58 -1.46 -12.33
N ILE A 227 3.30 -2.71 -12.70
CA ILE A 227 1.96 -3.17 -13.04
C ILE A 227 1.01 -3.10 -11.84
N PRO A 228 1.37 -3.57 -10.63
CA PRO A 228 0.49 -3.45 -9.47
C PRO A 228 0.08 -2.02 -9.12
N SER A 229 1.01 -1.06 -9.19
CA SER A 229 0.68 0.34 -8.88
C SER A 229 -0.17 0.98 -9.98
N ASN A 230 0.02 0.60 -11.25
CA ASN A 230 -0.87 1.03 -12.34
C ASN A 230 -2.27 0.40 -12.22
N MET A 231 -2.38 -0.86 -11.80
CA MET A 231 -3.66 -1.48 -11.45
C MET A 231 -4.37 -0.69 -10.34
N PHE A 232 -3.64 -0.31 -9.29
CA PHE A 232 -4.21 0.46 -8.19
C PHE A 232 -4.64 1.86 -8.64
N ALA A 233 -3.83 2.54 -9.47
CA ALA A 233 -4.18 3.83 -10.07
C ALA A 233 -5.51 3.76 -10.85
N VAL A 234 -5.70 2.71 -11.66
CA VAL A 234 -6.97 2.48 -12.39
C VAL A 234 -8.16 2.40 -11.43
N VAL A 235 -8.04 1.68 -10.31
CA VAL A 235 -9.11 1.56 -9.31
C VAL A 235 -9.44 2.92 -8.71
N VAL A 236 -8.45 3.64 -8.19
CA VAL A 236 -8.70 4.91 -7.48
C VAL A 236 -9.11 6.04 -8.41
N LEU A 237 -8.76 5.99 -9.71
CA LEU A 237 -9.32 6.89 -10.72
C LEU A 237 -10.83 6.65 -10.91
N GLY A 238 -11.30 5.41 -10.73
CA GLY A 238 -12.72 5.10 -10.64
C GLY A 238 -13.36 5.74 -9.40
N TYR A 239 -12.70 5.65 -8.25
CA TYR A 239 -13.16 6.28 -7.00
C TYR A 239 -13.25 7.80 -7.11
N VAL A 240 -12.27 8.45 -7.75
CA VAL A 240 -12.30 9.89 -8.04
C VAL A 240 -13.54 10.25 -8.86
N GLN A 241 -13.83 9.51 -9.93
CA GLN A 241 -15.02 9.77 -10.75
C GLN A 241 -16.32 9.67 -9.91
N GLU A 242 -16.44 8.64 -9.07
CA GLU A 242 -17.62 8.43 -8.24
C GLU A 242 -17.79 9.54 -7.18
N ILE A 243 -16.72 9.88 -6.44
CA ILE A 243 -16.73 10.93 -5.41
C ILE A 243 -17.18 12.27 -6.00
N PHE A 244 -16.56 12.70 -7.10
CA PHE A 244 -16.83 14.01 -7.69
C PHE A 244 -18.23 14.08 -8.32
N ALA A 245 -18.75 12.95 -8.84
CA ALA A 245 -20.09 12.88 -9.39
C ALA A 245 -21.17 12.91 -8.29
N GLU A 246 -21.01 12.14 -7.21
CA GLU A 246 -22.03 12.03 -6.18
C GLU A 246 -22.06 13.24 -5.23
N LEU A 247 -20.90 13.84 -4.94
CA LEU A 247 -20.82 14.95 -3.96
C LEU A 247 -20.85 16.35 -4.59
N ASN A 248 -20.90 16.45 -5.93
CA ASN A 248 -20.91 17.72 -6.66
C ASN A 248 -19.79 18.68 -6.22
N LEU A 249 -18.57 18.16 -6.09
CA LEU A 249 -17.40 18.94 -5.70
C LEU A 249 -17.02 19.97 -6.79
N ALA A 250 -16.21 20.95 -6.42
CA ALA A 250 -15.73 21.97 -7.35
C ALA A 250 -14.99 21.36 -8.55
N ASP A 251 -15.22 21.91 -9.74
CA ASP A 251 -14.65 21.47 -11.02
C ASP A 251 -14.92 19.99 -11.39
N SER A 252 -15.98 19.39 -10.85
CA SER A 252 -16.34 17.98 -11.05
C SER A 252 -16.37 17.57 -12.52
N GLU A 253 -17.02 18.33 -13.41
CA GLU A 253 -17.12 17.99 -14.83
C GLU A 253 -15.74 17.78 -15.47
N ARG A 254 -14.79 18.66 -15.17
CA ARG A 254 -13.42 18.56 -15.69
C ARG A 254 -12.64 17.43 -15.03
N ILE A 255 -12.68 17.34 -13.70
CA ILE A 255 -11.91 16.33 -12.95
C ILE A 255 -12.38 14.91 -13.31
N ILE A 256 -13.69 14.70 -13.44
CA ILE A 256 -14.25 13.41 -13.88
C ILE A 256 -13.78 13.08 -15.30
N ALA A 257 -13.80 14.05 -16.21
CA ALA A 257 -13.33 13.83 -17.58
C ALA A 257 -11.83 13.51 -17.64
N ASP A 258 -11.00 14.24 -16.89
CA ASP A 258 -9.55 14.04 -16.83
C ASP A 258 -9.21 12.69 -16.19
N ALA A 259 -9.86 12.34 -15.07
CA ALA A 259 -9.69 11.04 -14.41
C ALA A 259 -10.11 9.86 -15.29
N LYS A 260 -11.25 9.99 -15.98
CA LYS A 260 -11.75 8.95 -16.90
C LYS A 260 -10.82 8.76 -18.10
N ARG A 261 -10.30 9.85 -18.68
CA ARG A 261 -9.34 9.79 -19.78
C ARG A 261 -8.07 9.07 -19.34
N LEU A 262 -7.47 9.51 -18.23
CA LEU A 262 -6.24 8.91 -17.71
C LEU A 262 -6.45 7.44 -17.33
N GLN A 263 -7.59 7.10 -16.73
CA GLN A 263 -7.94 5.71 -16.40
C GLN A 263 -7.96 4.83 -17.65
N ALA A 264 -8.61 5.30 -18.73
CA ALA A 264 -8.70 4.56 -19.99
C ALA A 264 -7.32 4.39 -20.66
N GLU A 265 -6.48 5.42 -20.63
CA GLU A 265 -5.12 5.37 -21.18
C GLU A 265 -4.23 4.39 -20.41
N ILE A 266 -4.31 4.37 -19.07
CA ILE A 266 -3.57 3.40 -18.23
C ILE A 266 -4.10 1.98 -18.46
N GLN A 267 -5.41 1.78 -18.53
CA GLN A 267 -6.03 0.49 -18.83
C GLN A 267 -5.56 -0.05 -20.19
N GLU A 268 -5.60 0.78 -21.23
CA GLU A 268 -5.10 0.41 -22.56
C GLU A 268 -3.59 0.09 -22.52
N GLY A 269 -2.80 0.82 -21.73
CA GLY A 269 -1.39 0.50 -21.51
C GLY A 269 -1.18 -0.85 -20.83
N ILE A 270 -1.98 -1.18 -19.81
CA ILE A 270 -1.95 -2.49 -19.17
C ILE A 270 -2.32 -3.58 -20.18
N GLU A 271 -3.39 -3.40 -20.95
CA GLU A 271 -3.85 -4.37 -21.95
C GLU A 271 -2.79 -4.69 -23.00
N ASN A 272 -2.05 -3.67 -23.43
CA ASN A 272 -1.05 -3.78 -24.48
C ASN A 272 0.31 -4.31 -24.00
N TYR A 273 0.72 -4.00 -22.76
CA TYR A 273 2.10 -4.19 -22.31
C TYR A 273 2.28 -5.01 -21.02
N ALA A 274 1.26 -5.14 -20.17
CA ALA A 274 1.45 -5.73 -18.84
C ALA A 274 1.51 -7.27 -18.82
N TYR A 275 1.30 -7.92 -19.97
CA TYR A 275 1.24 -9.37 -20.03
C TYR A 275 2.55 -9.98 -20.53
N THR A 276 2.93 -11.10 -19.93
CA THR A 276 4.02 -11.96 -20.38
C THR A 276 3.57 -13.43 -20.32
N THR A 277 4.50 -14.35 -20.57
CA THR A 277 4.22 -15.79 -20.62
C THR A 277 5.09 -16.53 -19.61
N ASN A 278 4.48 -17.33 -18.75
CA ASN A 278 5.21 -18.15 -17.78
C ASN A 278 5.86 -19.39 -18.42
N SER A 279 6.61 -20.16 -17.63
CA SER A 279 7.31 -21.37 -18.05
C SER A 279 6.42 -22.44 -18.70
N LYS A 280 5.12 -22.45 -18.39
CA LYS A 280 4.12 -23.38 -18.93
C LYS A 280 3.42 -22.86 -20.19
N GLY A 281 3.72 -21.64 -20.63
CA GLY A 281 3.04 -21.03 -21.77
C GLY A 281 1.74 -20.33 -21.41
N GLU A 282 1.43 -20.14 -20.12
CA GLU A 282 0.22 -19.42 -19.68
C GLU A 282 0.45 -17.91 -19.74
N LYS A 283 -0.58 -17.17 -20.13
CA LYS A 283 -0.60 -15.71 -20.05
C LYS A 283 -0.66 -15.29 -18.58
N ILE A 284 0.26 -14.45 -18.14
CA ILE A 284 0.33 -13.91 -16.79
C ILE A 284 0.58 -12.40 -16.83
N TYR A 285 0.33 -11.71 -15.72
CA TYR A 285 0.85 -10.36 -15.54
C TYR A 285 2.35 -10.40 -15.28
N ALA A 286 3.08 -9.48 -15.90
CA ALA A 286 4.43 -9.12 -15.51
C ALA A 286 4.38 -8.21 -14.28
N PHE A 287 5.46 -8.17 -13.50
CA PHE A 287 5.55 -7.27 -12.35
C PHE A 287 5.89 -5.84 -12.77
N GLU A 288 6.91 -5.70 -13.61
CA GLU A 288 7.36 -4.43 -14.19
C GLU A 288 7.66 -4.60 -15.68
N VAL A 289 7.33 -3.58 -16.47
CA VAL A 289 7.62 -3.52 -17.91
C VAL A 289 8.18 -2.15 -18.31
N ASP A 290 8.86 -2.08 -19.46
CA ASP A 290 9.48 -0.84 -19.96
C ASP A 290 8.83 -0.29 -21.25
N GLY A 291 7.90 -1.03 -21.85
CA GLY A 291 7.33 -0.70 -23.17
C GLY A 291 8.29 -0.94 -24.35
N LEU A 292 9.51 -1.43 -24.10
CA LEU A 292 10.54 -1.77 -25.09
C LEU A 292 10.65 -3.29 -25.31
N GLY A 293 9.91 -4.08 -24.53
CA GLY A 293 9.79 -5.53 -24.65
C GLY A 293 10.33 -6.30 -23.46
N ASN A 294 10.88 -5.63 -22.44
CA ASN A 294 11.25 -6.28 -21.19
C ASN A 294 10.05 -6.36 -20.25
N ALA A 295 9.91 -7.50 -19.58
CA ALA A 295 8.83 -7.78 -18.65
C ALA A 295 9.31 -8.78 -17.59
N SER A 296 9.30 -8.39 -16.31
CA SER A 296 9.76 -9.26 -15.21
C SER A 296 8.68 -10.25 -14.78
N ILE A 297 9.10 -11.49 -14.48
CA ILE A 297 8.26 -12.54 -13.89
C ILE A 297 8.67 -12.68 -12.43
N MET A 298 7.97 -11.99 -11.54
CA MET A 298 8.18 -11.99 -10.09
C MET A 298 6.95 -11.40 -9.39
N ASP A 299 7.00 -11.30 -8.06
CA ASP A 299 6.18 -10.37 -7.27
C ASP A 299 6.95 -9.95 -6.04
N ASP A 300 6.56 -8.82 -5.45
CA ASP A 300 7.11 -8.28 -4.20
C ASP A 300 6.02 -8.29 -3.11
N PRO A 301 6.37 -8.53 -1.82
CA PRO A 301 5.40 -8.63 -0.74
C PRO A 301 4.70 -7.32 -0.38
N ASN A 302 5.26 -6.15 -0.72
CA ASN A 302 4.65 -4.87 -0.42
C ASN A 302 3.43 -4.63 -1.32
N VAL A 303 2.34 -4.11 -0.74
CA VAL A 303 1.11 -3.80 -1.48
C VAL A 303 1.19 -2.35 -1.99
N PRO A 304 0.75 -2.04 -3.22
CA PRO A 304 0.18 -2.95 -4.23
C PRO A 304 1.17 -3.95 -4.82
N SER A 305 0.77 -5.23 -4.82
CA SER A 305 1.46 -6.36 -5.46
C SER A 305 0.54 -7.05 -6.46
N LEU A 306 1.10 -7.89 -7.35
CA LEU A 306 0.27 -8.66 -8.28
C LEU A 306 -0.63 -9.63 -7.53
N LEU A 307 -0.14 -10.23 -6.44
CA LEU A 307 -0.92 -11.11 -5.58
C LEU A 307 -2.13 -10.38 -4.98
N ALA A 308 -1.99 -9.09 -4.67
CA ALA A 308 -3.02 -8.24 -4.06
C ALA A 308 -4.05 -7.66 -5.06
N ALA A 309 -3.93 -7.92 -6.37
CA ALA A 309 -4.80 -7.29 -7.37
C ALA A 309 -6.32 -7.43 -7.08
N PRO A 310 -6.84 -8.60 -6.62
CA PRO A 310 -8.25 -8.69 -6.21
C PRO A 310 -8.57 -7.95 -4.91
N TYR A 311 -7.66 -7.94 -3.94
CA TYR A 311 -7.85 -7.21 -2.67
C TYR A 311 -7.95 -5.69 -2.91
N LEU A 312 -7.24 -5.18 -3.91
CA LEU A 312 -7.31 -3.79 -4.34
C LEU A 312 -8.56 -3.48 -5.17
N GLY A 313 -9.33 -4.50 -5.59
CA GLY A 313 -10.52 -4.34 -6.43
C GLY A 313 -10.21 -4.13 -7.91
N TYR A 314 -9.01 -4.52 -8.38
CA TYR A 314 -8.64 -4.37 -9.80
C TYR A 314 -9.26 -5.46 -10.68
N CYS A 315 -9.20 -6.72 -10.24
CA CYS A 315 -9.75 -7.85 -10.97
C CYS A 315 -10.51 -8.78 -10.03
N GLU A 316 -11.34 -9.65 -10.62
CA GLU A 316 -12.01 -10.70 -9.86
C GLU A 316 -10.99 -11.74 -9.39
N ILE A 317 -11.28 -12.35 -8.24
CA ILE A 317 -10.42 -13.38 -7.64
C ILE A 317 -10.33 -14.65 -8.50
N ASP A 318 -11.33 -14.91 -9.34
CA ASP A 318 -11.42 -16.06 -10.24
C ASP A 318 -10.97 -15.75 -11.68
N ASP A 319 -10.44 -14.54 -11.94
CA ASP A 319 -9.86 -14.19 -13.24
C ASP A 319 -8.75 -15.19 -13.63
N GLU A 320 -8.82 -15.67 -14.86
CA GLU A 320 -7.94 -16.75 -15.34
C GLU A 320 -6.47 -16.32 -15.36
N VAL A 321 -6.19 -15.08 -15.79
CA VAL A 321 -4.84 -14.53 -15.86
C VAL A 321 -4.30 -14.27 -14.46
N TYR A 322 -5.11 -13.71 -13.56
CA TYR A 322 -4.76 -13.57 -12.15
C TYR A 322 -4.41 -14.92 -11.52
N GLN A 323 -5.21 -15.96 -11.73
CA GLN A 323 -4.95 -17.28 -11.18
C GLN A 323 -3.67 -17.92 -11.73
N ALA A 324 -3.38 -17.77 -13.03
CA ALA A 324 -2.10 -18.19 -13.62
C ALA A 324 -0.92 -17.41 -13.02
N THR A 325 -1.11 -16.10 -12.82
CA THR A 325 -0.12 -15.22 -12.20
C THR A 325 0.13 -15.64 -10.75
N ARG A 326 -0.92 -15.82 -9.92
CA ARG A 326 -0.83 -16.30 -8.53
C ARG A 326 -0.05 -17.61 -8.41
N ARG A 327 -0.35 -18.60 -9.27
CA ARG A 327 0.39 -19.89 -9.30
C ARG A 327 1.88 -19.70 -9.62
N THR A 328 2.20 -18.74 -10.47
CA THR A 328 3.59 -18.41 -10.84
C THR A 328 4.30 -17.71 -9.69
N ILE A 329 3.63 -16.73 -9.05
CA ILE A 329 4.11 -15.96 -7.91
C ILE A 329 4.43 -16.86 -6.71
N LEU A 330 3.52 -17.78 -6.38
CA LEU A 330 3.65 -18.71 -5.25
C LEU A 330 4.38 -20.00 -5.67
N SER A 331 5.45 -19.84 -6.44
CA SER A 331 6.32 -20.92 -6.91
C SER A 331 7.75 -20.40 -7.09
N SER A 332 8.72 -21.31 -7.20
CA SER A 332 10.12 -20.96 -7.45
C SER A 332 10.41 -20.36 -8.82
N GLU A 333 9.40 -20.24 -9.71
CA GLU A 333 9.51 -19.40 -10.90
C GLU A 333 9.63 -17.91 -10.53
N ASN A 334 9.02 -17.50 -9.42
CA ASN A 334 9.28 -16.21 -8.81
C ASN A 334 10.63 -16.25 -8.04
N PRO A 335 11.62 -15.41 -8.39
CA PRO A 335 12.92 -15.39 -7.71
C PRO A 335 12.85 -15.02 -6.22
N TYR A 336 11.75 -14.41 -5.79
CA TYR A 336 11.52 -14.01 -4.40
C TYR A 336 10.64 -14.99 -3.62
N PHE A 337 10.20 -16.10 -4.22
CA PHE A 337 9.52 -17.16 -3.49
C PHE A 337 10.55 -18.04 -2.76
N TYR A 338 10.50 -18.02 -1.43
CA TYR A 338 11.42 -18.78 -0.58
C TYR A 338 10.67 -19.86 0.19
N GLU A 339 11.32 -21.01 0.35
CA GLU A 339 10.79 -22.18 1.05
C GLU A 339 11.75 -22.62 2.16
N GLY A 340 11.17 -22.99 3.30
CA GLY A 340 11.92 -23.51 4.44
C GLY A 340 11.07 -24.37 5.36
N LYS A 341 11.65 -24.69 6.52
CA LYS A 341 11.04 -25.62 7.48
C LYS A 341 9.70 -25.11 8.06
N TYR A 342 9.58 -23.80 8.31
CA TYR A 342 8.44 -23.22 9.03
C TYR A 342 7.38 -22.66 8.09
N ALA A 343 7.81 -22.10 6.96
CA ALA A 343 6.91 -21.46 6.01
C ALA A 343 7.52 -21.39 4.61
N SER A 344 6.65 -21.17 3.63
CA SER A 344 7.01 -20.72 2.29
C SER A 344 6.25 -19.44 1.98
N GLY A 345 6.88 -18.50 1.26
CA GLY A 345 6.27 -17.20 0.97
C GLY A 345 7.19 -16.26 0.20
N LEU A 346 6.80 -14.99 0.15
CA LEU A 346 7.50 -13.96 -0.62
C LEU A 346 8.51 -13.21 0.25
N GLY A 347 9.76 -13.16 -0.20
CA GLY A 347 10.75 -12.19 0.24
C GLY A 347 10.78 -10.95 -0.67
N SER A 348 11.74 -10.05 -0.45
CA SER A 348 11.89 -8.81 -1.22
C SER A 348 13.37 -8.50 -1.47
N SER A 349 13.69 -7.64 -2.44
CA SER A 349 15.01 -7.00 -2.55
C SER A 349 15.34 -6.12 -1.34
N HIS A 350 14.31 -5.71 -0.59
CA HIS A 350 14.42 -4.89 0.61
C HIS A 350 14.95 -5.66 1.83
N THR A 351 14.84 -6.99 1.83
CA THR A 351 15.12 -7.84 3.00
C THR A 351 16.12 -8.94 2.67
N PHE A 352 16.69 -9.57 3.69
CA PHE A 352 17.68 -10.61 3.50
C PHE A 352 17.10 -11.83 2.77
N TYR A 353 17.94 -12.51 1.99
CA TYR A 353 17.57 -13.78 1.36
C TYR A 353 17.07 -14.79 2.41
N ARG A 354 16.04 -15.57 2.04
CA ARG A 354 15.30 -16.51 2.91
C ARG A 354 14.37 -15.87 3.95
N TYR A 355 14.24 -14.55 3.99
CA TYR A 355 13.23 -13.90 4.83
C TYR A 355 11.97 -13.66 4.01
N ILE A 356 10.81 -14.06 4.56
CA ILE A 356 9.51 -13.87 3.93
C ILE A 356 8.61 -12.97 4.78
N TRP A 357 7.61 -12.35 4.15
CA TRP A 357 6.85 -11.26 4.75
C TRP A 357 5.48 -11.70 5.26
N PRO A 358 5.13 -11.38 6.52
CA PRO A 358 3.78 -11.54 7.04
C PRO A 358 2.70 -10.83 6.20
N ILE A 359 3.00 -9.66 5.63
CA ILE A 359 2.06 -8.93 4.74
C ILE A 359 1.64 -9.81 3.55
N ALA A 360 2.59 -10.47 2.89
CA ALA A 360 2.29 -11.32 1.74
C ALA A 360 1.48 -12.56 2.12
N LEU A 361 1.71 -13.15 3.30
CA LEU A 361 0.89 -14.25 3.81
C LEU A 361 -0.54 -13.78 4.11
N SER A 362 -0.70 -12.61 4.72
CA SER A 362 -2.00 -11.99 4.96
C SER A 362 -2.74 -11.73 3.64
N ILE A 363 -2.06 -11.16 2.64
CA ILE A 363 -2.61 -10.93 1.31
C ILE A 363 -2.94 -12.23 0.58
N GLN A 364 -2.10 -13.26 0.68
CA GLN A 364 -2.37 -14.58 0.12
C GLN A 364 -3.71 -15.10 0.65
N GLY A 365 -3.96 -14.94 1.95
CA GLY A 365 -5.23 -15.30 2.59
C GLY A 365 -6.38 -14.41 2.15
N LEU A 366 -6.19 -13.10 2.07
CA LEU A 366 -7.21 -12.14 1.62
C LEU A 366 -7.63 -12.36 0.15
N THR A 367 -6.79 -13.04 -0.64
CA THR A 367 -6.97 -13.27 -2.07
C THR A 367 -7.16 -14.74 -2.43
N THR A 368 -7.76 -15.51 -1.52
CA THR A 368 -8.35 -16.82 -1.79
C THR A 368 -9.80 -16.88 -1.28
N THR A 369 -10.64 -17.73 -1.87
CA THR A 369 -11.97 -18.05 -1.33
C THR A 369 -11.94 -19.25 -0.37
N ASP A 370 -10.81 -19.95 -0.28
CA ASP A 370 -10.67 -21.12 0.58
C ASP A 370 -10.46 -20.71 2.05
N LYS A 371 -11.48 -20.92 2.88
CA LYS A 371 -11.39 -20.66 4.33
C LYS A 371 -10.35 -21.55 5.02
N ALA A 372 -10.06 -22.76 4.50
CA ALA A 372 -9.01 -23.61 5.06
C ALA A 372 -7.61 -23.02 4.80
N GLU A 373 -7.38 -22.44 3.61
CA GLU A 373 -6.14 -21.71 3.31
C GLU A 373 -6.01 -20.46 4.19
N LYS A 374 -7.07 -19.66 4.35
CA LYS A 374 -7.07 -18.50 5.26
C LYS A 374 -6.73 -18.89 6.70
N LYS A 375 -7.37 -19.94 7.22
CA LYS A 375 -7.07 -20.47 8.57
C LYS A 375 -5.61 -20.90 8.67
N PHE A 376 -5.11 -21.68 7.71
CA PHE A 376 -3.73 -22.16 7.69
C PHE A 376 -2.74 -20.99 7.72
N LEU A 377 -2.99 -19.93 6.96
CA LEU A 377 -2.13 -18.75 6.92
C LEU A 377 -2.18 -17.96 8.23
N LEU A 378 -3.35 -17.80 8.86
CA LEU A 378 -3.47 -17.20 10.19
C LEU A 378 -2.73 -18.00 11.26
N ASP A 379 -2.88 -19.34 11.25
CA ASP A 379 -2.12 -20.22 12.14
C ASP A 379 -0.60 -20.08 11.90
N GLN A 380 -0.17 -19.99 10.64
CA GLN A 380 1.24 -19.84 10.29
C GLN A 380 1.80 -18.47 10.72
N LEU A 381 1.02 -17.40 10.58
CA LEU A 381 1.38 -16.04 10.98
C LEU A 381 1.66 -15.97 12.49
N VAL A 382 0.75 -16.50 13.33
CA VAL A 382 0.96 -16.52 14.79
C VAL A 382 2.06 -17.49 15.21
N ALA A 383 2.27 -18.60 14.48
CA ALA A 383 3.33 -19.56 14.79
C ALA A 383 4.74 -19.08 14.39
N CYS A 384 4.84 -18.09 13.51
CA CYS A 384 6.08 -17.53 13.00
C CYS A 384 6.39 -16.13 13.54
N ASP A 385 5.79 -15.75 14.66
CA ASP A 385 5.96 -14.46 15.34
C ASP A 385 7.25 -14.38 16.19
N GLY A 386 8.10 -15.41 16.20
CA GLY A 386 9.30 -15.45 17.06
C GLY A 386 9.01 -15.40 18.57
N GLY A 387 7.75 -15.61 18.99
CA GLY A 387 7.27 -15.46 20.36
C GLY A 387 7.01 -14.02 20.81
N THR A 388 6.96 -13.06 19.89
CA THR A 388 6.74 -11.63 20.21
C THR A 388 5.26 -11.26 20.32
N GLY A 389 4.37 -12.05 19.72
CA GLY A 389 2.94 -11.80 19.68
C GLY A 389 2.53 -10.66 18.75
N VAL A 390 3.41 -10.23 17.83
CA VAL A 390 3.15 -9.19 16.82
C VAL A 390 3.69 -9.62 15.46
N MET A 391 3.37 -8.87 14.41
CA MET A 391 3.87 -9.11 13.06
C MET A 391 5.13 -8.28 12.77
N HIS A 392 6.10 -8.94 12.15
CA HIS A 392 7.36 -8.34 11.72
C HIS A 392 7.31 -7.92 10.25
N GLU A 393 8.34 -7.23 9.77
CA GLU A 393 8.51 -6.96 8.34
C GLU A 393 8.79 -8.24 7.56
N SER A 394 9.80 -8.99 8.00
CA SER A 394 10.14 -10.28 7.41
C SER A 394 10.71 -11.24 8.45
N PHE A 395 10.57 -12.55 8.24
CA PHE A 395 11.15 -13.58 9.11
C PHE A 395 11.79 -14.71 8.30
N HIS A 396 12.85 -15.32 8.83
CA HIS A 396 13.58 -16.38 8.14
C HIS A 396 12.77 -17.69 8.10
N VAL A 397 12.60 -18.30 6.92
CA VAL A 397 11.75 -19.48 6.69
C VAL A 397 12.15 -20.75 7.47
N ASP A 398 13.39 -20.84 7.95
CA ASP A 398 13.85 -21.96 8.80
C ASP A 398 13.95 -21.63 10.29
N ASP A 399 13.75 -20.37 10.67
CA ASP A 399 13.93 -19.90 12.05
C ASP A 399 13.22 -18.54 12.25
N PRO A 400 11.91 -18.54 12.59
CA PRO A 400 11.13 -17.30 12.69
C PRO A 400 11.57 -16.37 13.83
N THR A 401 12.44 -16.82 14.74
CA THR A 401 13.05 -15.94 15.76
C THR A 401 14.05 -14.95 15.16
N LYS A 402 14.41 -15.13 13.89
CA LYS A 402 15.20 -14.17 13.11
C LYS A 402 14.27 -13.40 12.19
N TYR A 403 14.04 -12.14 12.54
CA TYR A 403 13.14 -11.25 11.83
C TYR A 403 13.73 -9.84 11.68
N SER A 404 13.12 -9.03 10.83
CA SER A 404 13.38 -7.59 10.69
C SER A 404 12.18 -6.76 11.18
N ARG A 405 12.46 -5.55 11.66
CA ARG A 405 11.53 -4.60 12.30
C ARG A 405 10.73 -5.19 13.45
N GLU A 406 11.13 -4.83 14.67
CA GLU A 406 10.44 -5.20 15.91
C GLU A 406 9.02 -4.64 15.97
N TRP A 407 8.82 -3.45 15.40
CA TRP A 407 7.54 -2.76 15.40
C TRP A 407 7.16 -2.25 14.01
N PHE A 408 6.32 -3.02 13.34
CA PHE A 408 5.81 -2.67 12.02
C PHE A 408 4.28 -2.67 11.99
N SER A 409 3.70 -1.49 12.18
CA SER A 409 2.26 -1.33 12.36
C SER A 409 1.46 -1.71 11.11
N TRP A 410 1.98 -1.49 9.89
CA TRP A 410 1.30 -1.96 8.69
C TRP A 410 1.15 -3.49 8.67
N ALA A 411 2.23 -4.26 8.93
CA ALA A 411 2.15 -5.72 8.99
C ALA A 411 1.17 -6.22 10.07
N ASN A 412 1.16 -5.57 11.25
CA ASN A 412 0.20 -5.81 12.32
C ASN A 412 -1.25 -5.67 11.81
N MET A 413 -1.53 -4.59 11.07
CA MET A 413 -2.87 -4.32 10.58
C MET A 413 -3.30 -5.22 9.41
N MET A 414 -2.35 -5.71 8.59
CA MET A 414 -2.67 -6.72 7.57
C MET A 414 -3.08 -8.07 8.18
N PHE A 415 -2.46 -8.47 9.29
CA PHE A 415 -2.94 -9.62 10.07
C PHE A 415 -4.37 -9.39 10.57
N CYS A 416 -4.66 -8.21 11.12
CA CYS A 416 -6.00 -7.83 11.55
C CYS A 416 -7.02 -7.92 10.40
N GLU A 417 -6.70 -7.44 9.19
CA GLU A 417 -7.61 -7.58 8.04
C GLU A 417 -7.92 -9.03 7.70
N LEU A 418 -6.92 -9.93 7.68
CA LEU A 418 -7.16 -11.35 7.39
C LEU A 418 -8.02 -12.02 8.47
N VAL A 419 -7.84 -11.67 9.75
CA VAL A 419 -8.72 -12.15 10.83
C VAL A 419 -10.16 -11.70 10.61
N LEU A 420 -10.38 -10.42 10.29
CA LEU A 420 -11.72 -9.88 10.06
C LEU A 420 -12.40 -10.52 8.85
N ASP A 421 -11.69 -10.71 7.73
CA ASP A 421 -12.21 -11.41 6.56
C ASP A 421 -12.51 -12.89 6.84
N TYR A 422 -11.65 -13.59 7.61
CA TYR A 422 -11.92 -14.96 8.00
C TYR A 422 -13.22 -15.07 8.83
N LEU A 423 -13.49 -14.10 9.70
CA LEU A 423 -14.69 -14.04 10.55
C LEU A 423 -15.93 -13.45 9.85
N ASP A 424 -15.83 -13.14 8.56
CA ASP A 424 -16.88 -12.49 7.76
C ASP A 424 -17.37 -11.17 8.38
N ILE A 425 -16.43 -10.41 8.96
CA ILE A 425 -16.65 -9.04 9.45
C ILE A 425 -16.23 -8.08 8.33
N ARG A 426 -17.21 -7.47 7.67
CA ARG A 426 -17.04 -6.57 6.53
C ARG A 426 -17.71 -5.23 6.82
#